data_AF-A0A0Q1B2X5-F1
#
_entry.id   AF-A0A0Q1B2X5-F1
#
_cell.length_a   1.000
_cell.length_b   1.000
_cell.length_c   1.000
_cell.angle_alpha   90.00
_cell.angle_beta   90.00
_cell.angle_gamma   90.00
#
_symmetry.space_group_name_H-M   'P 1'
#
loop_
_entity.id
_entity.type
_entity.pdbx_description
1 polymer ?
#
loop_
_entity_poly.entity_id
_entity_poly.type
_entity_poly.pdbx_seq_one_letter_code
_entity_poly.pdbx_strand_id
1 'polypeptide(L)'
;MKDEMDSLLANVLNYSKKMKLNVYYSIDVDIVISFEWDKRMGNWKNFLDTCRANNVHSIVLSVKRFQDEDIDLEYTQEKKLFNKIAELDIMYIVNDVGYKYHEEAPEFTELNTFSLDDLLEDTDEKKVLPLNKEVNEKSVDTLTQEMLKYINDDLNGYAHYNMDDAIKSFWQYKGINLDFWVEPEIKNKIDKVNKNVKKVIEKEDSKKERQKLYNMIPDLLEKLFEKNKSNITLDDVKDYLSEQNVKVKYKINITSLYRQVLKAVKLNNGKQ
;
A
#
# COMPACT_ATOMS: atom_id res chain seq x y z
N MET A 1 -39.12 -6.06 -19.42
CA MET A 1 -37.70 -6.38 -19.18
C MET A 1 -37.57 -6.81 -17.75
N LYS A 2 -36.83 -7.88 -17.47
CA LYS A 2 -36.55 -8.28 -16.09
C LYS A 2 -35.52 -7.30 -15.53
N ASP A 3 -35.73 -6.82 -14.31
CA ASP A 3 -34.85 -5.88 -13.64
C ASP A 3 -33.43 -6.47 -13.54
N GLU A 4 -32.40 -5.63 -13.62
CA GLU A 4 -31.00 -6.08 -13.67
C GLU A 4 -30.60 -6.79 -12.38
N MET A 5 -30.99 -6.23 -11.24
CA MET A 5 -30.71 -6.81 -9.92
C MET A 5 -31.52 -8.08 -9.68
N ASP A 6 -32.77 -8.15 -10.14
CA ASP A 6 -33.56 -9.41 -10.13
C ASP A 6 -32.91 -10.50 -10.98
N SER A 7 -32.31 -10.11 -12.11
CA SER A 7 -31.61 -11.02 -13.00
C SER A 7 -30.30 -11.50 -12.38
N LEU A 8 -29.56 -10.59 -11.72
CA LEU A 8 -28.36 -10.91 -10.96
C LEU A 8 -28.67 -11.90 -9.82
N LEU A 9 -29.65 -11.60 -8.98
CA LEU A 9 -30.10 -12.47 -7.89
C LEU A 9 -30.46 -13.87 -8.41
N ALA A 10 -31.25 -13.94 -9.48
CA ALA A 10 -31.62 -15.22 -10.09
C ALA A 10 -30.38 -15.99 -10.60
N ASN A 11 -29.40 -15.30 -11.17
CA ASN A 11 -28.16 -15.91 -11.64
C ASN A 11 -27.31 -16.43 -10.48
N VAL A 12 -27.17 -15.66 -9.40
CA VAL A 12 -26.45 -16.04 -8.17
C VAL A 12 -27.07 -17.29 -7.55
N LEU A 13 -28.40 -17.33 -7.40
CA LEU A 13 -29.11 -18.49 -6.84
C LEU A 13 -28.95 -19.74 -7.71
N ASN A 14 -29.11 -19.59 -9.03
CA ASN A 14 -28.94 -20.70 -9.98
C ASN A 14 -27.51 -21.25 -9.97
N TYR A 15 -26.52 -20.36 -9.90
CA TYR A 15 -25.11 -20.74 -9.85
C TYR A 15 -24.75 -21.43 -8.53
N SER A 16 -25.19 -20.87 -7.41
CA SER A 16 -25.01 -21.44 -6.07
C SER A 16 -25.59 -22.86 -5.98
N LYS A 17 -26.77 -23.08 -6.57
CA LYS A 17 -27.39 -24.41 -6.66
C LYS A 17 -26.55 -25.38 -7.48
N LYS A 18 -26.03 -24.96 -8.65
CA LYS A 18 -25.13 -25.79 -9.48
C LYS A 18 -23.85 -26.17 -8.74
N MET A 19 -23.32 -25.21 -7.99
CA MET A 19 -22.16 -25.43 -7.14
C MET A 19 -22.46 -26.29 -5.92
N LYS A 20 -23.72 -26.53 -5.55
CA LYS A 20 -24.20 -27.19 -4.31
C LYS A 20 -23.99 -26.40 -3.02
N LEU A 21 -23.97 -25.06 -3.10
CA LEU A 21 -23.85 -24.19 -1.93
C LEU A 21 -25.18 -24.13 -1.17
N ASN A 22 -25.13 -24.16 0.16
CA ASN A 22 -26.27 -23.83 1.01
C ASN A 22 -26.40 -22.31 1.08
N VAL A 23 -27.58 -21.77 0.83
CA VAL A 23 -27.84 -20.33 0.83
C VAL A 23 -28.72 -20.00 2.03
N TYR A 24 -28.23 -19.14 2.91
CA TYR A 24 -28.97 -18.55 4.02
C TYR A 24 -29.30 -17.10 3.70
N TYR A 25 -30.39 -16.57 4.23
CA TYR A 25 -30.79 -15.19 4.02
C TYR A 25 -30.60 -14.38 5.28
N SER A 26 -30.09 -13.15 5.14
CA SER A 26 -30.04 -12.16 6.22
C SER A 26 -30.64 -10.86 5.74
N ILE A 27 -31.21 -10.09 6.68
CA ILE A 27 -31.70 -8.73 6.42
C ILE A 27 -30.51 -7.77 6.32
N ASP A 28 -29.45 -8.07 7.07
CA ASP A 28 -28.21 -7.31 7.06
C ASP A 28 -27.02 -8.27 7.23
N VAL A 29 -25.97 -8.07 6.45
CA VAL A 29 -24.72 -8.82 6.55
C VAL A 29 -23.57 -7.97 7.10
N ASP A 30 -23.81 -6.68 7.37
CA ASP A 30 -22.80 -5.71 7.80
C ASP A 30 -22.27 -5.95 9.22
N ILE A 31 -22.98 -6.76 10.00
CA ILE A 31 -22.69 -7.03 11.42
C ILE A 31 -21.52 -8.03 11.62
N VAL A 32 -21.09 -8.77 10.59
CA VAL A 32 -20.08 -9.86 10.72
C VAL A 32 -18.96 -9.75 9.65
N ILE A 33 -18.64 -8.54 9.19
CA ILE A 33 -17.74 -8.36 8.05
C ILE A 33 -16.29 -8.21 8.46
N SER A 34 -15.40 -8.89 7.73
CA SER A 34 -13.96 -8.66 7.77
C SER A 34 -13.38 -8.20 6.42
N PHE A 35 -14.02 -8.51 5.29
CA PHE A 35 -13.52 -8.20 3.95
C PHE A 35 -14.63 -7.95 2.92
N GLU A 36 -14.49 -6.87 2.13
CA GLU A 36 -15.33 -6.58 0.96
C GLU A 36 -14.55 -6.87 -0.34
N TRP A 37 -15.18 -7.59 -1.27
CA TRP A 37 -14.58 -8.09 -2.50
C TRP A 37 -14.35 -6.95 -3.50
N ASP A 38 -13.08 -6.76 -3.86
CA ASP A 38 -12.70 -5.78 -4.87
C ASP A 38 -13.19 -6.23 -6.26
N LYS A 39 -14.03 -5.42 -6.92
CA LYS A 39 -14.55 -5.69 -8.26
C LYS A 39 -13.43 -5.88 -9.31
N ARG A 40 -12.20 -5.39 -9.06
CA ARG A 40 -11.01 -5.66 -9.90
C ARG A 40 -10.54 -7.12 -9.83
N MET A 41 -10.88 -7.86 -8.77
CA MET A 41 -10.59 -9.29 -8.62
C MET A 41 -11.58 -10.19 -9.39
N GLY A 42 -12.61 -9.59 -9.99
CA GLY A 42 -13.63 -10.27 -10.78
C GLY A 42 -15.04 -10.02 -10.24
N ASN A 43 -16.02 -10.57 -10.93
CA ASN A 43 -17.44 -10.40 -10.60
C ASN A 43 -17.92 -11.43 -9.57
N TRP A 44 -19.21 -11.41 -9.24
CA TRP A 44 -19.84 -12.34 -8.31
C TRP A 44 -19.58 -13.84 -8.61
N LYS A 45 -19.34 -14.23 -9.87
CA LYS A 45 -18.98 -15.63 -10.20
C LYS A 45 -17.60 -15.96 -9.69
N ASN A 46 -16.62 -15.07 -9.92
CA ASN A 46 -15.26 -15.22 -9.40
C ASN A 46 -15.25 -15.32 -7.87
N PHE A 47 -16.11 -14.54 -7.21
CA PHE A 47 -16.32 -14.60 -5.76
C PHE A 47 -16.81 -15.98 -5.31
N LEU A 48 -17.87 -16.51 -5.94
CA LEU A 48 -18.41 -17.84 -5.61
C LEU A 48 -17.48 -19.00 -5.99
N ASP A 49 -16.72 -18.86 -7.08
CA ASP A 49 -15.64 -19.79 -7.45
C ASP A 49 -14.57 -19.85 -6.36
N THR A 50 -14.17 -18.68 -5.84
CA THR A 50 -13.21 -18.58 -4.74
C THR A 50 -13.76 -19.16 -3.45
N CYS A 51 -15.02 -18.89 -3.11
CA CYS A 51 -15.74 -19.52 -2.00
C CYS A 51 -15.62 -21.06 -2.09
N ARG A 52 -15.89 -21.63 -3.27
CA ARG A 52 -15.80 -23.07 -3.49
C ARG A 52 -14.39 -23.63 -3.45
N ALA A 53 -13.42 -22.95 -4.04
CA ALA A 53 -12.02 -23.36 -3.99
C ALA A 53 -11.49 -23.44 -2.54
N ASN A 54 -12.06 -22.64 -1.64
CA ASN A 54 -11.76 -22.66 -0.20
C ASN A 54 -12.58 -23.70 0.59
N ASN A 55 -13.23 -24.66 -0.07
CA ASN A 55 -14.07 -25.69 0.55
C ASN A 55 -15.22 -25.13 1.40
N VAL A 56 -15.71 -23.93 1.09
CA VAL A 56 -16.88 -23.38 1.77
C VAL A 56 -18.14 -23.95 1.15
N HIS A 57 -19.08 -24.41 2.00
CA HIS A 57 -20.33 -25.04 1.59
C HIS A 57 -21.57 -24.20 1.85
N SER A 58 -21.44 -23.05 2.49
CA SER A 58 -22.55 -22.20 2.89
C SER A 58 -22.22 -20.73 2.61
N ILE A 59 -23.20 -20.01 2.09
CA ILE A 59 -23.16 -18.56 1.90
C ILE A 59 -24.38 -17.92 2.58
N VAL A 60 -24.25 -16.65 2.96
CA VAL A 60 -25.33 -15.79 3.40
C VAL A 60 -25.61 -14.80 2.27
N LEU A 61 -26.87 -14.52 2.01
CA LEU A 61 -27.32 -13.59 1.00
C LEU A 61 -28.18 -12.53 1.68
N SER A 62 -27.81 -11.26 1.54
CA SER A 62 -28.68 -10.13 1.89
C SER A 62 -29.16 -9.46 0.61
N VAL A 63 -30.46 -9.13 0.60
CA VAL A 63 -31.14 -8.49 -0.51
C VAL A 63 -31.92 -7.33 0.08
N LYS A 64 -31.40 -6.12 -0.11
CA LYS A 64 -32.06 -4.90 0.38
C LYS A 64 -32.85 -4.26 -0.74
N ARG A 65 -34.06 -3.80 -0.44
CA ARG A 65 -34.92 -3.11 -1.41
C ARG A 65 -34.92 -1.62 -1.11
N PHE A 66 -35.22 -0.80 -2.11
CA PHE A 66 -35.29 0.67 -1.94
C PHE A 66 -36.24 1.12 -0.81
N GLN A 67 -37.29 0.34 -0.53
CA GLN A 67 -38.23 0.63 0.55
C GLN A 67 -37.67 0.34 1.95
N ASP A 68 -36.60 -0.45 2.04
CA ASP A 68 -35.98 -0.88 3.30
C ASP A 68 -34.88 0.10 3.75
N GLU A 69 -34.48 1.06 2.89
CA GLU A 69 -33.33 1.96 3.06
C GLU A 69 -33.68 3.36 3.61
N ASP A 70 -34.85 3.51 4.25
CA ASP A 70 -35.36 4.81 4.76
C ASP A 70 -35.35 5.96 3.73
N ILE A 71 -35.32 5.64 2.43
CA ILE A 71 -35.42 6.62 1.34
C ILE A 71 -36.86 7.14 1.29
N ASP A 72 -37.03 8.46 1.43
CA ASP A 72 -38.35 9.11 1.35
C ASP A 72 -38.86 9.13 -0.10
N LEU A 73 -39.43 8.00 -0.52
CA LEU A 73 -40.01 7.80 -1.85
C LEU A 73 -41.32 8.59 -2.05
N GLU A 74 -41.80 9.36 -1.07
CA GLU A 74 -43.06 10.11 -1.18
C GLU A 74 -42.95 11.38 -2.05
N TYR A 75 -41.74 11.90 -2.27
CA TYR A 75 -41.53 13.19 -2.95
C TYR A 75 -41.02 13.13 -4.41
N THR A 76 -40.61 11.97 -4.94
CA THR A 76 -40.00 11.87 -6.27
C THR A 76 -40.81 10.99 -7.24
N GLN A 77 -40.50 11.09 -8.53
CA GLN A 77 -41.11 10.33 -9.64
C GLN A 77 -40.80 8.81 -9.58
N GLU A 78 -40.53 8.27 -8.39
CA GLU A 78 -39.78 7.03 -8.13
C GLU A 78 -40.63 5.90 -7.54
N LYS A 79 -41.97 6.02 -7.57
CA LYS A 79 -42.89 4.89 -7.29
C LYS A 79 -42.59 3.63 -8.13
N LYS A 80 -41.84 3.77 -9.23
CA LYS A 80 -41.38 2.66 -10.08
C LYS A 80 -40.21 1.87 -9.49
N LEU A 81 -39.49 2.42 -8.51
CA LEU A 81 -38.40 1.77 -7.77
C LEU A 81 -38.93 1.03 -6.52
N PHE A 82 -40.18 1.27 -6.16
CA PHE A 82 -40.86 0.54 -5.08
C PHE A 82 -40.77 -0.98 -5.32
N ASN A 83 -40.37 -1.73 -4.29
CA ASN A 83 -40.07 -3.17 -4.32
C ASN A 83 -38.89 -3.62 -5.20
N LYS A 84 -38.16 -2.73 -5.86
CA LYS A 84 -36.93 -3.10 -6.55
C LYS A 84 -35.81 -3.39 -5.55
N ILE A 85 -34.88 -4.25 -5.95
CA ILE A 85 -33.65 -4.52 -5.19
C ILE A 85 -32.72 -3.31 -5.36
N ALA A 86 -32.34 -2.71 -4.25
CA ALA A 86 -31.36 -1.64 -4.17
C ALA A 86 -29.94 -2.22 -4.07
N GLU A 87 -29.76 -3.22 -3.22
CA GLU A 87 -28.46 -3.83 -2.96
C GLU A 87 -28.55 -5.36 -2.92
N LEU A 88 -27.49 -6.02 -3.38
CA LEU A 88 -27.29 -7.45 -3.25
C LEU A 88 -25.93 -7.74 -2.63
N ASP A 89 -25.96 -8.39 -1.48
CA ASP A 89 -24.77 -8.79 -0.75
C ASP A 89 -24.65 -10.30 -0.65
N ILE A 90 -23.50 -10.84 -1.05
CA ILE A 90 -23.18 -12.25 -0.94
C ILE A 90 -22.04 -12.40 0.05
N MET A 91 -22.26 -13.12 1.14
CA MET A 91 -21.27 -13.32 2.18
C MET A 91 -20.92 -14.80 2.34
N TYR A 92 -19.66 -15.11 2.65
CA TYR A 92 -19.28 -16.41 3.19
C TYR A 92 -18.22 -16.27 4.27
N ILE A 93 -18.11 -17.26 5.15
CA ILE A 93 -17.12 -17.28 6.23
C ILE A 93 -16.15 -18.43 5.99
N VAL A 94 -14.85 -18.14 6.07
CA VAL A 94 -13.79 -19.15 6.09
C VAL A 94 -12.70 -18.74 7.08
N ASN A 95 -12.26 -19.68 7.92
CA ASN A 95 -11.28 -19.43 8.99
C ASN A 95 -11.65 -18.22 9.88
N ASP A 96 -12.92 -18.15 10.30
CA ASP A 96 -13.46 -17.07 11.14
C ASP A 96 -13.43 -15.66 10.49
N VAL A 97 -13.24 -15.58 9.16
CA VAL A 97 -13.23 -14.33 8.39
C VAL A 97 -14.45 -14.27 7.48
N GLY A 98 -15.23 -13.19 7.58
CA GLY A 98 -16.37 -12.91 6.71
C GLY A 98 -15.97 -12.15 5.44
N TYR A 99 -16.25 -12.72 4.28
CA TYR A 99 -16.03 -12.15 2.95
C TYR A 99 -17.37 -11.74 2.37
N LYS A 100 -17.48 -10.51 1.85
CA LYS A 100 -18.69 -9.94 1.24
C LYS A 100 -18.41 -9.54 -0.20
N TYR A 101 -19.26 -9.94 -1.13
CA TYR A 101 -19.41 -9.31 -2.44
C TYR A 101 -20.62 -8.39 -2.38
N HIS A 102 -20.47 -7.17 -2.88
CA HIS A 102 -21.49 -6.14 -2.84
C HIS A 102 -21.77 -5.63 -4.26
N GLU A 103 -23.05 -5.53 -4.60
CA GLU A 103 -23.55 -4.90 -5.81
C GLU A 103 -24.73 -3.99 -5.49
N GLU A 104 -24.72 -2.79 -6.06
CA GLU A 104 -25.80 -1.82 -5.95
C GLU A 104 -26.48 -1.64 -7.30
N ALA A 105 -27.77 -1.34 -7.27
CA ALA A 105 -28.48 -0.83 -8.43
C ALA A 105 -27.89 0.55 -8.81
N PRO A 106 -27.67 0.84 -10.11
CA PRO A 106 -27.22 2.16 -10.56
C PRO A 106 -28.11 3.29 -10.04
N GLU A 107 -29.43 3.08 -10.02
CA GLU A 107 -30.40 4.03 -9.48
C GLU A 107 -30.20 4.31 -7.98
N PHE A 108 -29.66 3.36 -7.22
CA PHE A 108 -29.35 3.54 -5.79
C PHE A 108 -28.07 4.37 -5.59
N THR A 109 -27.02 4.07 -6.36
CA THR A 109 -25.78 4.85 -6.33
C THR A 109 -26.03 6.33 -6.71
N GLU A 110 -26.90 6.57 -7.71
CA GLU A 110 -27.30 7.92 -8.12
C GLU A 110 -28.06 8.67 -7.02
N LEU A 111 -28.98 8.01 -6.30
CA LEU A 111 -29.72 8.62 -5.19
C LEU A 111 -28.81 8.97 -4.00
N ASN A 112 -27.81 8.13 -3.72
CA ASN A 112 -26.84 8.39 -2.65
C ASN A 112 -25.80 9.47 -3.00
N THR A 113 -25.50 9.70 -4.29
CA THR A 113 -24.53 10.74 -4.68
C THR A 113 -25.05 12.17 -4.47
N PHE A 114 -26.37 12.37 -4.39
CA PHE A 114 -26.95 13.68 -4.05
C PHE A 114 -26.90 14.02 -2.54
N SER A 115 -26.50 13.07 -1.68
CA SER A 115 -26.35 13.27 -0.23
C SER A 115 -24.89 13.43 0.22
N LEU A 116 -23.94 13.36 -0.72
CA LEU A 116 -22.51 13.20 -0.45
C LEU A 116 -21.73 14.50 -0.21
N ASP A 117 -22.36 15.67 -0.40
CA ASP A 117 -21.75 16.97 -0.09
C ASP A 117 -21.89 17.36 1.40
N ASP A 118 -22.74 16.67 2.19
CA ASP A 118 -23.02 17.02 3.60
C ASP A 118 -22.46 16.02 4.64
N LEU A 119 -21.75 14.95 4.23
CA LEU A 119 -21.24 13.91 5.14
C LEU A 119 -19.74 13.62 4.97
N LEU A 120 -18.95 14.67 4.74
CA LEU A 120 -17.53 14.65 5.12
C LEU A 120 -17.40 14.83 6.65
N GLU A 121 -17.86 13.84 7.42
CA GLU A 121 -17.49 13.69 8.82
C GLU A 121 -17.05 12.25 9.09
N ASP A 122 -15.80 12.15 9.56
CA ASP A 122 -15.15 11.07 10.28
C ASP A 122 -15.95 9.77 10.49
N THR A 123 -15.65 8.76 9.68
CA THR A 123 -15.71 7.36 10.13
C THR A 123 -14.41 6.64 9.78
N ASP A 124 -13.46 6.77 10.71
CA ASP A 124 -12.45 5.76 10.98
C ASP A 124 -13.14 4.40 11.18
N GLU A 125 -12.95 3.45 10.26
CA GLU A 125 -12.83 2.00 10.52
C GLU A 125 -12.95 1.20 9.21
N LYS A 126 -11.82 0.99 8.52
CA LYS A 126 -11.67 -0.13 7.57
C LYS A 126 -10.27 -0.72 7.68
N LYS A 127 -10.15 -1.98 8.15
CA LYS A 127 -9.02 -2.93 7.95
C LYS A 127 -9.29 -4.27 8.70
N VAL A 128 -8.96 -5.48 8.20
CA VAL A 128 -7.67 -6.05 7.74
C VAL A 128 -7.89 -7.27 6.80
N LEU A 129 -7.01 -7.48 5.80
CA LEU A 129 -7.01 -8.53 4.76
C LEU A 129 -6.27 -9.84 5.16
N PRO A 130 -6.55 -11.00 4.49
CA PRO A 130 -5.90 -12.29 4.70
C PRO A 130 -4.72 -12.53 3.72
N LEU A 131 -3.76 -11.59 3.65
CA LEU A 131 -2.46 -11.79 2.97
C LEU A 131 -1.35 -12.27 3.92
N ASN A 132 -1.69 -12.50 5.20
CA ASN A 132 -0.74 -12.90 6.23
C ASN A 132 -0.09 -14.29 6.01
N LYS A 133 -0.65 -15.22 5.23
CA LYS A 133 0.01 -16.53 5.00
C LYS A 133 1.34 -16.40 4.25
N GLU A 134 1.38 -15.60 3.18
CA GLU A 134 2.62 -15.39 2.42
C GLU A 134 3.69 -14.69 3.28
N VAL A 135 3.29 -13.66 4.05
CA VAL A 135 4.20 -12.94 4.93
C VAL A 135 4.63 -13.81 6.12
N ASN A 136 3.76 -14.66 6.65
CA ASN A 136 4.09 -15.57 7.75
C ASN A 136 5.02 -16.71 7.32
N GLU A 137 4.83 -17.26 6.13
CA GLU A 137 5.63 -18.39 5.62
C GLU A 137 7.01 -17.95 5.08
N LYS A 138 7.11 -16.76 4.47
CA LYS A 138 8.38 -16.29 3.89
C LYS A 138 9.40 -15.88 4.95
N SER A 139 10.68 -16.10 4.69
CA SER A 139 11.73 -15.61 5.59
C SER A 139 11.82 -14.07 5.57
N VAL A 140 12.40 -13.48 6.63
CA VAL A 140 12.70 -12.04 6.68
C VAL A 140 13.58 -11.62 5.49
N ASP A 141 14.55 -12.45 5.12
CA ASP A 141 15.47 -12.13 4.02
C ASP A 141 14.74 -12.14 2.67
N THR A 142 13.85 -13.10 2.46
CA THR A 142 13.01 -13.17 1.25
C THR A 142 12.14 -11.92 1.11
N LEU A 143 11.44 -11.54 2.18
CA LEU A 143 10.60 -10.32 2.19
C LEU A 143 11.43 -9.05 2.01
N THR A 144 12.65 -9.02 2.56
CA THR A 144 13.60 -7.91 2.36
C THR A 144 13.98 -7.76 0.89
N GLN A 145 14.31 -8.86 0.21
CA GLN A 145 14.64 -8.82 -1.22
C GLN A 145 13.44 -8.44 -2.09
N GLU A 146 12.25 -8.94 -1.76
CA GLU A 146 11.01 -8.56 -2.46
C GLU A 146 10.69 -7.07 -2.29
N MET A 147 10.85 -6.51 -1.09
CA MET A 147 10.63 -5.09 -0.86
C MET A 147 11.67 -4.23 -1.58
N LEU A 148 12.95 -4.63 -1.58
CA LEU A 148 13.99 -3.93 -2.35
C LEU A 148 13.68 -3.96 -3.85
N LYS A 149 13.24 -5.11 -4.36
CA LYS A 149 12.83 -5.26 -5.75
C LYS A 149 11.61 -4.37 -6.06
N TYR A 150 10.59 -4.40 -5.21
CA TYR A 150 9.40 -3.55 -5.35
C TYR A 150 9.76 -2.06 -5.41
N ILE A 151 10.61 -1.60 -4.48
CA ILE A 151 11.08 -0.21 -4.45
C ILE A 151 11.91 0.14 -5.70
N ASN A 152 12.72 -0.79 -6.22
CA ASN A 152 13.58 -0.54 -7.36
C ASN A 152 12.87 -0.66 -8.72
N ASP A 153 11.89 -1.57 -8.86
CA ASP A 153 11.24 -1.90 -10.13
C ASP A 153 10.02 -1.00 -10.39
N ASP A 154 9.15 -0.80 -9.38
CA ASP A 154 7.88 -0.07 -9.54
C ASP A 154 8.02 1.46 -9.37
N LEU A 155 9.13 1.97 -8.83
CA LEU A 155 9.37 3.41 -8.64
C LEU A 155 10.37 4.03 -9.62
N ASN A 156 10.70 3.34 -10.72
CA ASN A 156 11.54 3.85 -11.82
C ASN A 156 10.87 5.02 -12.57
N GLY A 157 10.75 6.17 -11.92
CA GLY A 157 10.20 7.41 -12.49
C GLY A 157 9.84 8.49 -11.47
N TYR A 158 9.58 8.14 -10.21
CA TYR A 158 9.16 9.10 -9.18
C TYR A 158 10.27 9.28 -8.12
N ALA A 159 11.26 10.10 -8.47
CA ALA A 159 12.48 10.37 -7.70
C ALA A 159 12.30 11.07 -6.33
N HIS A 160 11.09 11.09 -5.73
CA HIS A 160 10.81 11.86 -4.52
C HIS A 160 9.85 11.23 -3.50
N TYR A 161 9.56 9.93 -3.56
CA TYR A 161 8.76 9.33 -2.48
C TYR A 161 9.57 9.22 -1.18
N ASN A 162 8.93 9.63 -0.09
CA ASN A 162 9.37 9.36 1.27
C ASN A 162 9.55 7.84 1.43
N MET A 163 10.69 7.43 1.95
CA MET A 163 11.01 6.02 2.17
C MET A 163 9.94 5.30 3.01
N ASP A 164 9.35 6.02 3.96
CA ASP A 164 8.28 5.48 4.80
C ASP A 164 7.00 5.20 3.99
N ASP A 165 6.70 6.00 2.97
CA ASP A 165 5.56 5.79 2.07
C ASP A 165 5.79 4.59 1.16
N ALA A 166 7.00 4.42 0.63
CA ALA A 166 7.34 3.27 -0.20
C ALA A 166 7.27 1.96 0.60
N ILE A 167 7.75 1.98 1.85
CA ILE A 167 7.63 0.85 2.79
C ILE A 167 6.16 0.58 3.09
N LYS A 168 5.36 1.61 3.40
CA LYS A 168 3.93 1.48 3.68
C LYS A 168 3.18 0.89 2.48
N SER A 169 3.46 1.37 1.27
CA SER A 169 2.89 0.86 0.01
C SER A 169 3.23 -0.61 -0.22
N PHE A 170 4.48 -1.03 0.04
CA PHE A 170 4.84 -2.45 -0.07
C PHE A 170 4.01 -3.32 0.87
N TRP A 171 3.85 -2.91 2.13
CA TRP A 171 3.05 -3.68 3.07
C TRP A 171 1.58 -3.72 2.66
N GLN A 172 1.04 -2.60 2.17
CA GLN A 172 -0.32 -2.54 1.64
C GLN A 172 -0.50 -3.47 0.44
N TYR A 173 0.49 -3.54 -0.47
CA TYR A 173 0.53 -4.51 -1.56
C TYR A 173 0.56 -5.96 -1.05
N LYS A 174 1.24 -6.21 0.07
CA LYS A 174 1.19 -7.47 0.82
C LYS A 174 -0.01 -7.57 1.77
N GLY A 175 -1.02 -6.72 1.62
CA GLY A 175 -2.28 -6.71 2.39
C GLY A 175 -2.14 -6.41 3.88
N ILE A 176 -0.98 -5.96 4.32
CA ILE A 176 -0.73 -5.49 5.67
C ILE A 176 -0.80 -3.98 5.65
N ASN A 177 -1.67 -3.42 6.47
CA ASN A 177 -1.75 -1.98 6.56
C ASN A 177 -1.46 -1.52 7.98
N LEU A 178 -0.35 -0.80 8.07
CA LEU A 178 0.36 -0.49 9.30
C LEU A 178 -0.37 0.52 10.21
N ASP A 179 -1.44 1.16 9.73
CA ASP A 179 -2.23 2.05 10.60
C ASP A 179 -3.17 1.26 11.54
N PHE A 180 -3.22 -0.07 11.46
CA PHE A 180 -4.11 -0.93 12.24
C PHE A 180 -3.30 -1.85 13.13
N TRP A 181 -3.97 -2.46 14.11
CA TRP A 181 -3.34 -3.43 14.97
C TRP A 181 -2.81 -4.62 14.16
N VAL A 182 -1.55 -4.96 14.40
CA VAL A 182 -0.87 -6.11 13.80
C VAL A 182 -0.41 -7.01 14.92
N GLU A 183 -0.64 -8.31 14.76
CA GLU A 183 -0.19 -9.32 15.73
C GLU A 183 1.30 -9.15 16.07
N PRO A 184 1.71 -9.29 17.35
CA PRO A 184 3.09 -9.00 17.78
C PRO A 184 4.18 -9.75 17.00
N GLU A 185 3.93 -11.00 16.60
CA GLU A 185 4.88 -11.80 15.84
C GLU A 185 5.08 -11.26 14.42
N ILE A 186 3.99 -10.90 13.75
CA ILE A 186 4.00 -10.30 12.41
C ILE A 186 4.62 -8.91 12.46
N LYS A 187 4.28 -8.11 13.48
CA LYS A 187 4.87 -6.78 13.71
C LYS A 187 6.40 -6.86 13.87
N ASN A 188 6.88 -7.79 14.69
CA ASN A 188 8.33 -8.01 14.84
C ASN A 188 9.01 -8.40 13.52
N LYS A 189 8.33 -9.15 12.66
CA LYS A 189 8.83 -9.54 11.35
C LYS A 189 8.88 -8.35 10.40
N ILE A 190 7.81 -7.56 10.32
CA ILE A 190 7.72 -6.31 9.56
C ILE A 190 8.86 -5.37 9.97
N ASP A 191 9.05 -5.15 11.28
CA ASP A 191 10.09 -4.25 11.79
C ASP A 191 11.49 -4.70 11.39
N LYS A 192 11.76 -6.01 11.40
CA LYS A 192 13.03 -6.58 10.93
C LYS A 192 13.24 -6.36 9.43
N VAL A 193 12.22 -6.63 8.62
CA VAL A 193 12.27 -6.40 7.16
C VAL A 193 12.51 -4.91 6.87
N ASN A 194 11.71 -4.02 7.47
CA ASN A 194 11.83 -2.57 7.32
C ASN A 194 13.23 -2.09 7.68
N LYS A 195 13.77 -2.53 8.82
CA LYS A 195 15.12 -2.18 9.26
C LYS A 195 16.19 -2.66 8.28
N ASN A 196 16.06 -3.88 7.75
CA ASN A 196 17.01 -4.42 6.79
C ASN A 196 16.99 -3.66 5.47
N VAL A 197 15.80 -3.37 4.95
CA VAL A 197 15.61 -2.59 3.72
C VAL A 197 16.17 -1.18 3.89
N LYS A 198 15.83 -0.50 5.00
CA LYS A 198 16.38 0.82 5.34
C LYS A 198 17.90 0.83 5.33
N LYS A 199 18.52 -0.16 5.98
CA LYS A 199 19.98 -0.29 6.04
C LYS A 199 20.61 -0.50 4.65
N VAL A 200 19.98 -1.27 3.77
CA VAL A 200 20.51 -1.52 2.42
C VAL A 200 20.45 -0.23 1.59
N ILE A 201 19.29 0.43 1.55
CA ILE A 201 19.11 1.67 0.79
C ILE A 201 20.00 2.79 1.34
N GLU A 202 20.07 2.99 2.66
CA GLU A 202 20.97 3.97 3.28
C GLU A 202 22.44 3.72 2.91
N LYS A 203 22.86 2.45 2.84
CA LYS A 203 24.22 2.09 2.45
C LYS A 203 24.47 2.42 0.98
N GLU A 204 23.50 2.19 0.10
CA GLU A 204 23.60 2.54 -1.32
C GLU A 204 23.61 4.05 -1.54
N ASP A 205 22.70 4.78 -0.90
CA ASP A 205 22.64 6.23 -0.90
C ASP A 205 23.94 6.84 -0.37
N SER A 206 24.45 6.32 0.74
CA SER A 206 25.73 6.75 1.32
C SER A 206 26.88 6.51 0.36
N LYS A 207 26.87 5.39 -0.38
CA LYS A 207 27.88 5.08 -1.41
C LYS A 207 27.75 6.02 -2.61
N LYS A 208 26.54 6.30 -3.09
CA LYS A 208 26.26 7.24 -4.19
C LYS A 208 26.68 8.66 -3.83
N GLU A 209 26.31 9.15 -2.64
CA GLU A 209 26.73 10.46 -2.12
C GLU A 209 28.26 10.53 -2.01
N ARG A 210 28.90 9.51 -1.44
CA ARG A 210 30.36 9.46 -1.32
C ARG A 210 31.04 9.55 -2.68
N GLN A 211 30.53 8.86 -3.70
CA GLN A 211 31.10 8.94 -5.04
C GLN A 211 30.96 10.34 -5.63
N LYS A 212 29.80 11.01 -5.45
CA LYS A 212 29.61 12.40 -5.86
C LYS A 212 30.63 13.32 -5.20
N LEU A 213 30.82 13.18 -3.88
CA LEU A 213 31.80 13.94 -3.12
C LEU A 213 33.23 13.70 -3.61
N TYR A 214 33.59 12.45 -3.93
CA TYR A 214 34.92 12.13 -4.45
C TYR A 214 35.19 12.75 -5.82
N ASN A 215 34.16 12.91 -6.66
CA ASN A 215 34.31 13.59 -7.94
C ASN A 215 34.60 15.09 -7.77
N MET A 216 34.34 15.68 -6.60
CA MET A 216 34.67 17.08 -6.29
C MET A 216 36.10 17.27 -5.78
N ILE A 217 36.87 16.19 -5.58
CA ILE A 217 38.25 16.28 -5.07
C ILE A 217 39.14 17.17 -5.95
N PRO A 218 39.13 17.07 -7.30
CA PRO A 218 39.96 17.92 -8.15
C PRO A 218 39.72 19.41 -7.90
N ASP A 219 38.47 19.86 -7.98
CA ASP A 219 38.06 21.25 -7.78
C ASP A 219 38.36 21.75 -6.36
N LEU A 220 38.18 20.88 -5.36
CA LEU A 220 38.54 21.16 -3.98
C LEU A 220 40.05 21.40 -3.84
N LEU A 221 40.88 20.56 -4.46
CA LEU A 221 42.33 20.70 -4.41
C LEU A 221 42.81 21.97 -5.10
N GLU A 222 42.24 22.30 -6.27
CA GLU A 222 42.53 23.54 -7.00
C GLU A 222 42.30 24.76 -6.10
N LYS A 223 41.12 24.88 -5.50
CA LYS A 223 40.80 25.99 -4.58
C LYS A 223 41.70 26.04 -3.34
N LEU A 224 42.09 24.88 -2.79
CA LEU A 224 42.96 24.84 -1.61
C LEU A 224 44.39 25.26 -1.94
N PHE A 225 44.88 24.92 -3.14
CA PHE A 225 46.20 25.34 -3.61
C PHE A 225 46.23 26.82 -4.04
N GLU A 226 45.18 27.35 -4.65
CA GLU A 226 45.04 28.80 -4.91
C GLU A 226 45.14 29.62 -3.62
N LYS A 227 44.60 29.09 -2.51
CA LYS A 227 44.68 29.71 -1.18
C LYS A 227 46.02 29.47 -0.46
N ASN A 228 47.02 28.86 -1.11
CA ASN A 228 48.34 28.50 -0.54
C ASN A 228 48.27 27.76 0.82
N LYS A 229 47.24 26.92 1.03
CA LYS A 229 47.11 26.17 2.29
C LYS A 229 48.06 24.96 2.30
N SER A 230 49.05 25.00 3.18
CA SER A 230 50.02 23.92 3.40
C SER A 230 49.49 22.77 4.26
N ASN A 231 48.55 23.06 5.17
CA ASN A 231 47.91 22.06 6.05
C ASN A 231 46.40 22.05 5.82
N ILE A 232 45.90 20.97 5.22
CA ILE A 232 44.46 20.77 4.98
C ILE A 232 43.82 20.11 6.19
N THR A 233 42.78 20.75 6.71
CA THR A 233 41.99 20.31 7.86
C THR A 233 40.61 19.79 7.42
N LEU A 234 39.89 19.15 8.35
CA LEU A 234 38.52 18.72 8.09
C LEU A 234 37.57 19.90 7.88
N ASP A 235 37.83 21.03 8.54
CA ASP A 235 36.99 22.23 8.42
C ASP A 235 37.14 22.89 7.06
N ASP A 236 38.33 22.84 6.44
CA ASP A 236 38.52 23.29 5.05
C ASP A 236 37.62 22.55 4.06
N VAL A 237 37.42 21.25 4.28
CA VAL A 237 36.52 20.43 3.46
C VAL A 237 35.06 20.83 3.71
N LYS A 238 34.67 21.11 4.96
CA LYS A 238 33.31 21.56 5.28
C LYS A 238 33.03 22.94 4.69
N ASP A 239 33.98 23.86 4.78
CA ASP A 239 33.88 25.21 4.24
C ASP A 239 33.69 25.15 2.73
N TYR A 240 34.49 24.35 2.02
CA TYR A 240 34.29 24.14 0.58
C TYR A 240 32.90 23.58 0.26
N LEU A 241 32.45 22.53 0.98
CA LEU A 241 31.12 21.96 0.74
C LEU A 241 30.02 22.99 0.99
N SER A 242 30.18 23.85 2.01
CA SER A 242 29.26 24.95 2.30
C SER A 242 29.30 26.03 1.20
N GLU A 243 30.48 26.44 0.73
CA GLU A 243 30.67 27.37 -0.38
C GLU A 243 30.02 26.84 -1.67
N GLN A 244 30.04 25.52 -1.89
CA GLN A 244 29.39 24.86 -3.03
C GLN A 244 27.90 24.54 -2.80
N ASN A 245 27.34 24.95 -1.67
CA ASN A 245 25.95 24.67 -1.26
C ASN A 245 25.61 23.15 -1.29
N VAL A 246 26.60 22.30 -1.00
CA VAL A 246 26.44 20.85 -0.95
C VAL A 246 26.03 20.42 0.45
N LYS A 247 24.77 20.00 0.59
CA LYS A 247 24.28 19.38 1.83
C LYS A 247 24.65 17.90 1.86
N VAL A 248 25.48 17.51 2.82
CA VAL A 248 25.87 16.11 3.04
C VAL A 248 24.95 15.47 4.08
N LYS A 249 24.20 14.46 3.67
CA LYS A 249 23.28 13.70 4.52
C LYS A 249 24.05 12.81 5.50
N TYR A 250 25.12 12.15 5.05
CA TYR A 250 25.86 11.18 5.88
C TYR A 250 27.20 11.76 6.35
N LYS A 251 27.28 12.21 7.61
CA LYS A 251 28.49 12.84 8.19
C LYS A 251 29.79 12.03 7.98
N ILE A 252 29.71 10.70 8.02
CA ILE A 252 30.86 9.80 7.80
C ILE A 252 31.50 10.00 6.42
N ASN A 253 30.73 10.44 5.42
CA ASN A 253 31.24 10.70 4.09
C ASN A 253 32.12 11.97 4.03
N ILE A 254 31.91 12.95 4.91
CA ILE A 254 32.80 14.13 5.02
C ILE A 254 34.19 13.69 5.50
N THR A 255 34.24 12.84 6.53
CA THR A 255 35.50 12.28 7.02
C THR A 255 36.18 11.41 5.95
N SER A 256 35.39 10.66 5.18
CA SER A 256 35.90 9.85 4.07
C SER A 256 36.49 10.72 2.96
N LEU A 257 35.81 11.80 2.57
CA LEU A 257 36.28 12.79 1.60
C LEU A 257 37.60 13.41 2.07
N TYR A 258 37.65 13.89 3.32
CA TYR A 258 38.87 14.46 3.90
C TYR A 258 40.08 13.52 3.81
N ARG A 259 39.90 12.24 4.17
CA ARG A 259 40.97 11.24 4.05
C ARG A 259 41.46 11.06 2.61
N GLN A 260 40.57 11.11 1.63
CA GLN A 260 40.95 11.01 0.21
C GLN A 260 41.67 12.27 -0.27
N VAL A 261 41.24 13.46 0.15
CA VAL A 261 41.91 14.73 -0.15
C VAL A 261 43.34 14.72 0.39
N LEU A 262 43.53 14.31 1.65
CA LEU A 262 44.87 14.15 2.22
C LEU A 262 45.73 13.17 1.44
N LYS A 263 45.15 12.05 1.00
CA LYS A 263 45.86 11.06 0.17
C LYS A 263 46.27 11.66 -1.18
N ALA A 264 45.40 12.42 -1.82
CA ALA A 264 45.67 13.08 -3.09
C ALA A 264 46.77 14.15 -2.97
N VAL A 265 46.77 14.94 -1.89
CA VAL A 265 47.84 15.92 -1.62
C VAL A 265 49.18 15.25 -1.40
N LYS A 266 49.23 14.15 -0.63
CA LYS A 266 50.47 13.37 -0.47
C LYS A 266 51.01 12.85 -1.80
N LEU A 267 50.13 12.42 -2.71
CA LEU A 267 50.52 11.95 -4.04
C LEU A 267 51.03 13.09 -4.94
N ASN A 268 50.45 14.29 -4.85
CA ASN A 268 50.93 15.45 -5.59
C ASN A 268 52.29 15.96 -5.08
N ASN A 269 52.49 15.95 -3.75
CA ASN A 269 53.75 16.39 -3.14
C ASN A 269 54.88 15.34 -3.29
N GLY A 270 54.55 14.07 -3.52
CA GLY A 270 55.53 12.99 -3.77
C GLY A 270 55.90 12.79 -5.24
N LYS A 271 55.35 13.58 -6.17
CA LYS A 271 55.69 13.60 -7.60
C LYS A 271 56.61 14.78 -8.00
N GLN A 272 57.14 15.50 -7.01
CA GLN A 272 58.16 16.54 -7.20
C GLN A 272 59.57 15.96 -7.06
#